data_AF-A0A8X6T146-F1
#
_entry.id   AF-A0A8X6T146-F1
#
_cell.length_a   1.000
_cell.length_b   1.000
_cell.length_c   1.000
_cell.angle_alpha   90.00
_cell.angle_beta   90.00
_cell.angle_gamma   90.00
#
_symmetry.space_group_name_H-M   'P 1'
#
loop_
_entity.id
_entity.type
_entity.pdbx_description
1 polymer ?
#
loop_
_entity_poly.entity_id
_entity_poly.type
_entity_poly.pdbx_seq_one_letter_code
_entity_poly.pdbx_strand_id
1 'polypeptide(L)'
;MVRRWVRQFSEGRSEVHDEERSGRPSLIKELVHAIDEKIRENRKFTISSLAMEFPQISRSLMHEIVTDKLKFHKLCARWVPKILTKSHKTKRMGCALEFLTRYHEGGVDFLSQIVTGDETWVSYDTPESKRQSMECRHTSSPTRVKPKHILTPRKIMCTVFWDSKGILLIDFLPRGQTINAAVYCETLRKLRRAIQNKRRGFLSKGVVFPHDNARPHTANVT
;
A
#
# COMPACT_ATOMS: atom_id res chain seq x y z
N MET A 1 1.63 -34.03 -56.13
CA MET A 1 2.34 -33.21 -55.12
C MET A 1 3.22 -32.14 -55.76
N VAL A 2 4.14 -32.50 -56.67
CA VAL A 2 5.05 -31.57 -57.37
C VAL A 2 4.33 -30.47 -58.18
N ARG A 3 3.31 -30.80 -58.97
CA ARG A 3 2.55 -29.81 -59.77
C ARG A 3 1.88 -28.69 -58.93
N ARG A 4 1.46 -28.99 -57.69
CA ARG A 4 0.82 -28.01 -56.79
C ARG A 4 1.85 -26.99 -56.30
N TRP A 5 3.03 -27.45 -55.94
CA TRP A 5 4.15 -26.59 -55.52
C TRP A 5 4.65 -25.72 -56.68
N VAL A 6 4.81 -26.28 -57.88
CA VAL A 6 5.20 -25.52 -59.08
C VAL A 6 4.24 -24.35 -59.33
N ARG A 7 2.93 -24.59 -59.21
CA ARG A 7 1.92 -23.54 -59.34
C ARG A 7 2.03 -22.47 -58.24
N GLN A 8 2.14 -22.88 -56.98
CA GLN A 8 2.24 -21.94 -55.84
C GLN A 8 3.51 -21.06 -55.91
N PHE A 9 4.64 -21.62 -56.34
CA PHE A 9 5.87 -20.86 -56.58
C PHE A 9 5.72 -19.90 -57.77
N SER A 10 5.05 -20.30 -58.86
CA SER A 10 4.77 -19.41 -59.98
C SER A 10 3.78 -18.29 -59.66
N GLU A 11 2.92 -18.49 -58.65
CA GLU A 11 1.98 -17.50 -58.11
C GLU A 11 2.62 -16.61 -57.01
N GLY A 12 3.94 -16.73 -56.77
CA GLY A 12 4.72 -15.81 -55.92
C GLY A 12 4.97 -16.27 -54.49
N ARG A 13 4.54 -17.46 -54.08
CA ARG A 13 4.95 -18.05 -52.78
C ARG A 13 6.44 -18.35 -52.82
N SER A 14 7.23 -17.89 -51.86
CA SER A 14 8.68 -18.19 -51.75
C SER A 14 9.02 -19.10 -50.56
N GLU A 15 8.04 -19.35 -49.68
CA GLU A 15 8.23 -20.12 -48.46
C GLU A 15 7.90 -21.60 -48.65
N VAL A 16 8.82 -22.47 -48.22
CA VAL A 16 8.74 -23.94 -48.38
C VAL A 16 8.12 -24.61 -47.14
N HIS A 17 7.94 -23.88 -46.05
CA HIS A 17 7.29 -24.39 -44.84
C HIS A 17 5.77 -24.48 -45.01
N ASP A 18 5.16 -25.43 -44.32
CA ASP A 18 3.71 -25.54 -44.27
C ASP A 18 3.11 -24.26 -43.67
N GLU A 19 2.09 -23.71 -44.34
CA GLU A 19 1.28 -22.63 -43.78
C GLU A 19 0.58 -23.11 -42.50
N GLU A 20 0.22 -22.16 -41.64
CA GLU A 20 -0.44 -22.43 -40.37
C GLU A 20 -1.70 -23.27 -40.61
N ARG A 21 -1.63 -24.55 -40.27
CA ARG A 21 -2.73 -25.49 -40.53
C ARG A 21 -3.92 -25.10 -39.66
N SER A 22 -5.12 -25.10 -40.24
CA SER A 22 -6.37 -24.95 -39.49
C SER A 22 -6.53 -26.14 -38.53
N GLY A 23 -6.07 -25.97 -37.29
CA GLY A 23 -6.20 -26.97 -36.24
C GLY A 23 -7.62 -27.08 -35.70
N ARG A 24 -7.90 -28.14 -34.93
CA ARG A 24 -9.12 -28.28 -34.12
C ARG A 24 -9.28 -27.03 -33.25
N PRO A 25 -10.49 -26.45 -33.09
CA PRO A 25 -10.71 -25.36 -32.14
C PRO A 25 -10.09 -25.76 -30.81
N SER A 26 -9.12 -24.97 -30.34
CA SER A 26 -8.38 -25.35 -29.15
C SER A 26 -9.32 -25.17 -27.97
N LEU A 27 -10.03 -26.24 -27.62
CA LEU A 27 -10.85 -26.36 -26.41
C LEU A 27 -10.11 -25.82 -25.18
N ILE A 28 -8.78 -25.90 -25.19
CA ILE A 28 -7.87 -25.32 -24.21
C ILE A 28 -7.96 -23.78 -24.14
N LYS A 29 -8.02 -23.05 -25.26
CA LYS A 29 -8.16 -21.58 -25.25
C LYS A 29 -9.53 -21.16 -24.71
N GLU A 30 -10.60 -21.83 -25.14
CA GLU A 30 -11.95 -21.57 -24.63
C GLU A 30 -12.06 -21.86 -23.13
N LEU A 31 -11.43 -22.95 -22.68
CA LEU A 31 -11.36 -23.33 -21.28
C LEU A 31 -10.56 -22.32 -20.44
N VAL A 32 -9.39 -21.88 -20.91
CA VAL A 32 -8.58 -20.86 -20.25
C VAL A 32 -9.35 -19.54 -20.13
N HIS A 33 -10.08 -19.16 -21.17
CA HIS A 33 -10.94 -17.97 -21.15
C HIS A 33 -12.08 -18.11 -20.14
N ALA A 34 -12.77 -19.26 -20.10
CA ALA A 34 -13.83 -19.51 -19.13
C ALA A 34 -13.33 -19.45 -17.68
N ILE A 35 -12.11 -19.95 -17.42
CA ILE A 35 -11.47 -19.88 -16.10
C ILE A 35 -11.09 -18.42 -15.76
N ASP A 36 -10.58 -17.64 -16.72
CA ASP A 36 -10.26 -16.21 -16.50
C ASP A 36 -11.50 -15.40 -16.13
N GLU A 37 -12.60 -15.56 -16.88
CA GLU A 37 -13.87 -14.91 -16.58
C GLU A 37 -14.37 -15.26 -15.18
N LYS A 38 -14.31 -16.54 -14.81
CA LYS A 38 -14.71 -16.99 -13.47
C LYS A 38 -13.86 -16.35 -12.36
N ILE A 39 -12.55 -16.24 -12.56
CA ILE A 39 -11.64 -15.58 -11.63
C ILE A 39 -11.95 -14.08 -11.51
N ARG A 40 -12.34 -13.43 -12.62
CA ARG A 40 -12.70 -12.01 -12.64
C ARG A 40 -14.01 -11.72 -11.91
N GLU A 41 -14.99 -12.62 -11.99
CA GLU A 41 -16.23 -12.54 -11.21
C GLU A 41 -15.96 -12.57 -9.70
N ASN A 42 -15.12 -13.49 -9.24
CA ASN A 42 -14.75 -13.58 -7.83
C ASN A 42 -13.24 -13.82 -7.64
N ARG A 43 -12.51 -12.71 -7.44
CA ARG A 43 -11.06 -12.73 -7.19
C ARG A 43 -10.64 -13.42 -5.89
N LYS A 44 -11.58 -13.75 -4.99
CA LYS A 44 -11.34 -14.49 -3.74
C LYS A 44 -11.69 -15.97 -3.93
N PHE A 45 -10.97 -16.64 -4.84
CA PHE A 45 -11.17 -18.06 -5.11
C PHE A 45 -10.08 -18.93 -4.47
N THR A 46 -10.33 -20.24 -4.42
CA THR A 46 -9.33 -21.26 -4.14
C THR A 46 -9.21 -22.17 -5.36
N ILE A 47 -8.05 -22.81 -5.57
CA ILE A 47 -7.91 -23.81 -6.64
C ILE A 47 -8.95 -24.93 -6.46
N SER A 48 -9.28 -25.29 -5.21
CA SER A 48 -10.33 -26.27 -4.90
C SER A 48 -11.72 -25.81 -5.32
N SER A 49 -12.08 -24.53 -5.15
CA SER A 49 -13.39 -24.03 -5.56
C SER A 49 -13.53 -24.00 -7.08
N LEU A 50 -12.48 -23.57 -7.80
CA LEU A 50 -12.47 -23.64 -9.27
C LEU A 50 -12.57 -25.08 -9.77
N ALA A 51 -11.87 -26.02 -9.13
CA ALA A 51 -11.94 -27.43 -9.52
C ALA A 51 -13.34 -28.05 -9.31
N MET A 52 -14.17 -27.53 -8.39
CA MET A 52 -15.56 -27.97 -8.25
C MET A 52 -16.45 -27.44 -9.38
N GLU A 53 -16.19 -26.23 -9.86
CA GLU A 53 -16.94 -25.60 -10.96
C GLU A 53 -16.52 -26.16 -12.33
N PHE A 54 -15.28 -26.62 -12.45
CA PHE A 54 -14.74 -27.27 -13.64
C PHE A 54 -14.26 -28.70 -13.31
N PRO A 55 -15.19 -29.64 -13.02
CA PRO A 55 -14.85 -31.01 -12.60
C PRO A 55 -14.10 -31.81 -13.67
N GLN A 56 -14.17 -31.40 -14.93
CA GLN A 56 -13.44 -31.97 -16.06
C GLN A 56 -11.95 -31.63 -16.06
N ILE A 57 -11.48 -30.77 -15.16
CA ILE A 57 -10.09 -30.31 -15.08
C ILE A 57 -9.47 -30.84 -13.79
N SER A 58 -8.28 -31.45 -13.90
CA SER A 58 -7.50 -31.84 -12.72
C SER A 58 -7.01 -30.61 -11.95
N ARG A 59 -6.84 -30.75 -10.62
CA ARG A 59 -6.33 -29.65 -9.77
C ARG A 59 -4.93 -29.16 -10.17
N SER A 60 -4.07 -30.05 -10.67
CA SER A 60 -2.73 -29.69 -11.14
C SER A 60 -2.78 -28.83 -12.40
N LEU A 61 -3.60 -29.22 -13.38
CA LEU A 61 -3.82 -28.44 -14.59
C LEU A 61 -4.50 -27.10 -14.29
N MET A 62 -5.44 -27.07 -13.34
CA MET A 62 -6.04 -25.83 -12.84
C MET A 62 -4.97 -24.89 -12.27
N HIS A 63 -4.02 -25.41 -11.48
CA HIS A 63 -2.92 -24.62 -10.95
C HIS A 63 -2.01 -24.08 -12.06
N GLU A 64 -1.61 -24.91 -13.03
CA GLU A 64 -0.81 -24.49 -14.18
C GLU A 64 -1.52 -23.40 -15.00
N ILE A 65 -2.82 -23.57 -15.29
CA ILE A 65 -3.59 -22.56 -16.04
C ILE A 65 -3.61 -21.24 -15.28
N VAL A 66 -3.91 -21.24 -13.98
CA VAL A 66 -4.02 -20.02 -13.18
C VAL A 66 -2.66 -19.33 -13.02
N THR A 67 -1.61 -20.06 -12.68
CA THR A 67 -0.29 -19.47 -12.38
C THR A 67 0.58 -19.27 -13.62
N ASP A 68 0.63 -20.23 -14.53
CA ASP A 68 1.57 -20.22 -15.64
C ASP A 68 0.99 -19.66 -16.93
N LYS A 69 -0.28 -19.91 -17.23
CA LYS A 69 -0.94 -19.38 -18.44
C LYS A 69 -1.54 -17.99 -18.20
N LEU A 70 -2.34 -17.85 -17.15
CA LEU A 70 -3.03 -16.60 -16.80
C LEU A 70 -2.20 -15.64 -15.95
N LYS A 71 -1.08 -16.10 -15.37
CA LYS A 71 -0.17 -15.30 -14.55
C LYS A 71 -0.83 -14.68 -13.31
N PHE A 72 -1.85 -15.32 -12.76
CA PHE A 72 -2.42 -14.91 -11.48
C PHE A 72 -1.51 -15.33 -10.32
N HIS A 73 -1.34 -14.40 -9.38
CA HIS A 73 -0.61 -14.64 -8.14
C HIS A 73 -1.51 -14.38 -6.93
N LYS A 74 -1.40 -15.25 -5.92
CA LYS A 74 -2.13 -15.06 -4.66
C LYS A 74 -1.43 -14.01 -3.81
N LEU A 75 -2.11 -12.89 -3.59
CA LEU A 75 -1.64 -11.81 -2.74
C LEU A 75 -2.54 -11.68 -1.51
N CYS A 76 -1.93 -11.33 -0.36
CA CYS A 76 -2.71 -10.96 0.81
C CYS A 76 -3.27 -9.55 0.64
N ALA A 77 -4.51 -9.34 1.10
CA ALA A 77 -5.08 -8.01 1.19
C ALA A 77 -4.21 -7.11 2.08
N ARG A 78 -4.07 -5.83 1.70
CA ARG A 78 -3.34 -4.85 2.51
C ARG A 78 -4.26 -4.32 3.61
N TRP A 79 -3.73 -4.17 4.81
CA TRP A 79 -4.40 -3.43 5.88
C TRP A 79 -4.51 -1.97 5.46
N VAL A 80 -5.74 -1.44 5.51
CA VAL A 80 -6.03 -0.02 5.27
C VAL A 80 -6.59 0.57 6.56
N PRO A 81 -6.23 1.81 6.94
CA PRO A 81 -6.71 2.41 8.19
C PRO A 81 -8.24 2.48 8.31
N LYS A 82 -8.93 2.71 7.19
CA LYS A 82 -10.40 2.84 7.15
C LYS A 82 -10.93 2.58 5.75
N ILE A 83 -12.08 1.92 5.65
CA ILE A 83 -12.86 1.87 4.41
C ILE A 83 -13.56 3.22 4.22
N LEU A 84 -13.21 3.93 3.15
CA LEU A 84 -13.71 5.28 2.91
C LEU A 84 -15.08 5.27 2.24
N THR A 85 -16.02 6.07 2.77
CA THR A 85 -17.29 6.35 2.12
C THR A 85 -17.10 7.30 0.93
N LYS A 86 -18.10 7.43 0.07
CA LYS A 86 -18.08 8.40 -1.05
C LYS A 86 -17.78 9.81 -0.56
N SER A 87 -18.44 10.25 0.53
CA SER A 87 -18.21 11.57 1.14
C SER A 87 -16.76 11.75 1.61
N HIS A 88 -16.16 10.76 2.28
CA HIS A 88 -14.74 10.84 2.67
C HIS A 88 -13.81 11.00 1.45
N LYS A 89 -14.09 10.27 0.36
CA LYS A 89 -13.29 10.35 -0.88
C LYS A 89 -13.41 11.74 -1.51
N THR A 90 -14.62 12.29 -1.59
CA THR A 90 -14.86 13.64 -2.12
C THR A 90 -14.12 14.70 -1.30
N LYS A 91 -14.22 14.66 0.03
CA LYS A 91 -13.50 15.59 0.92
C LYS A 91 -11.99 15.50 0.73
N ARG A 92 -11.44 14.27 0.69
CA ARG A 92 -10.01 14.05 0.46
C ARG A 92 -9.54 14.56 -0.90
N MET A 93 -10.33 14.35 -1.95
CA MET A 93 -10.02 14.86 -3.29
C MET A 93 -10.03 16.40 -3.30
N GLY A 94 -11.03 17.02 -2.67
CA GLY A 94 -11.11 18.47 -2.54
C GLY A 94 -9.90 19.07 -1.83
N CYS A 95 -9.53 18.53 -0.65
CA CYS A 95 -8.34 19.00 0.07
C CYS A 95 -7.05 18.76 -0.73
N ALA A 96 -6.91 17.61 -1.40
CA ALA A 96 -5.74 17.33 -2.22
C ALA A 96 -5.62 18.29 -3.42
N LEU A 97 -6.74 18.65 -4.05
CA LEU A 97 -6.77 19.63 -5.12
C LEU A 97 -6.38 21.01 -4.61
N GLU A 98 -6.87 21.43 -3.44
CA GLU A 98 -6.48 22.70 -2.83
C GLU A 98 -4.97 22.77 -2.56
N PHE A 99 -4.39 21.71 -1.98
CA PHE A 99 -2.93 21.64 -1.77
C PHE A 99 -2.16 21.66 -3.08
N LEU A 100 -2.68 21.00 -4.13
CA LEU A 100 -2.06 20.98 -5.45
C LEU A 100 -2.09 22.37 -6.10
N THR A 101 -3.21 23.09 -6.01
CA THR A 101 -3.33 24.46 -6.51
C THR A 101 -2.37 25.40 -5.79
N ARG A 102 -2.32 25.35 -4.46
CA ARG A 102 -1.36 26.15 -3.67
C ARG A 102 0.09 25.85 -4.03
N TYR A 103 0.40 24.57 -4.29
CA TYR A 103 1.73 24.20 -4.78
C TYR A 103 2.00 24.72 -6.19
N HIS A 104 1.00 24.75 -7.08
CA HIS A 104 1.17 25.30 -8.42
C HIS A 104 1.47 26.81 -8.38
N GLU A 105 0.83 27.54 -7.47
CA GLU A 105 1.01 28.99 -7.30
C GLU A 105 2.30 29.34 -6.53
N GLY A 106 2.57 28.66 -5.42
CA GLY A 106 3.67 28.98 -4.51
C GLY A 106 4.92 28.12 -4.66
N GLY A 107 4.87 27.06 -5.48
CA GLY A 107 5.99 26.17 -5.75
C GLY A 107 6.70 25.64 -4.51
N VAL A 108 8.03 25.62 -4.58
CA VAL A 108 8.91 25.15 -3.48
C VAL A 108 8.83 26.07 -2.26
N ASP A 109 8.54 27.37 -2.44
CA ASP A 109 8.44 28.32 -1.34
C ASP A 109 7.27 27.97 -0.42
N PHE A 110 6.12 27.58 -0.98
CA PHE A 110 5.00 27.05 -0.22
C PHE A 110 5.40 25.83 0.62
N LEU A 111 6.09 24.84 0.02
CA LEU A 111 6.55 23.66 0.75
C LEU A 111 7.56 24.00 1.85
N SER A 112 8.40 25.01 1.61
CA SER A 112 9.40 25.45 2.57
C SER A 112 8.79 26.06 3.83
N GLN A 113 7.55 26.56 3.76
CA GLN A 113 6.81 27.17 4.87
C GLN A 113 6.03 26.15 5.72
N ILE A 114 6.00 24.88 5.30
CA ILE A 114 5.25 23.84 6.01
C ILE A 114 6.01 23.38 7.25
N VAL A 115 5.34 23.46 8.39
CA VAL A 115 5.72 22.77 9.63
C VAL A 115 4.61 21.79 9.94
N THR A 116 4.94 20.52 10.12
CA THR A 116 3.96 19.50 10.49
C THR A 116 4.43 18.73 11.70
N GLY A 117 3.52 18.02 12.34
CA GLY A 117 3.82 17.15 13.44
C GLY A 117 2.68 16.18 13.70
N ASP A 118 3.01 15.15 14.45
CA ASP A 118 2.07 14.10 14.84
C ASP A 118 2.53 13.50 16.17
N GLU A 119 1.63 12.77 16.82
CA GLU A 119 1.86 12.11 18.09
C GLU A 119 1.81 10.60 17.96
N THR A 120 2.84 9.96 18.51
CA THR A 120 3.00 8.53 18.39
C THR A 120 3.32 7.89 19.74
N TRP A 121 2.77 6.70 19.95
CA TRP A 121 3.12 5.87 21.09
C TRP A 121 4.42 5.12 20.80
N VAL A 122 5.46 5.46 21.55
CA VAL A 122 6.74 4.75 21.51
C VAL A 122 6.74 3.66 22.57
N SER A 123 6.92 2.42 22.13
CA SER A 123 7.09 1.25 23.01
C SER A 123 8.55 1.13 23.44
N TYR A 124 8.78 0.73 24.69
CA TYR A 124 10.14 0.40 25.16
C TYR A 124 10.69 -0.87 24.51
N ASP A 125 9.79 -1.84 24.26
CA ASP A 125 10.14 -3.12 23.66
C ASP A 125 9.63 -3.15 22.23
N THR A 126 10.52 -3.47 21.29
CA THR A 126 10.13 -3.79 19.90
C THR A 126 10.25 -5.29 19.72
N PRO A 127 9.16 -6.06 19.88
CA PRO A 127 9.24 -7.51 19.70
C PRO A 127 9.57 -7.82 18.25
N GLU A 128 10.39 -8.83 18.05
CA GLU A 128 10.69 -9.37 16.74
C GLU A 128 9.39 -9.72 16.00
N SER A 129 9.25 -9.33 14.73
CA SER A 129 8.09 -9.69 13.90
C SER A 129 8.05 -11.18 13.57
N LYS A 130 6.92 -11.68 13.04
CA LYS A 130 6.82 -13.06 12.54
C LYS A 130 7.78 -13.35 11.38
N ARG A 131 8.02 -12.35 10.53
CA ARG A 131 8.93 -12.48 9.39
C ARG A 131 10.39 -12.47 9.83
N GLN A 132 10.75 -11.65 10.82
CA GLN A 132 12.10 -11.66 11.39
C GLN A 132 12.40 -12.97 12.11
N SER A 133 11.41 -13.59 12.76
CA SER A 133 11.57 -14.92 13.38
C SER A 133 11.64 -16.10 12.40
N MET A 134 11.68 -15.85 11.09
CA MET A 134 11.80 -16.94 10.13
C MET A 134 13.20 -17.54 10.22
N GLU A 135 13.26 -18.85 10.38
CA GLU A 135 14.49 -19.62 10.46
C GLU A 135 14.46 -20.70 9.36
N CYS A 136 15.58 -20.91 8.68
CA CYS A 136 15.74 -22.04 7.77
C CYS A 136 15.82 -23.33 8.61
N ARG A 137 14.89 -24.26 8.38
CA ARG A 137 14.80 -25.53 9.13
C ARG A 137 14.53 -26.71 8.20
N HIS A 138 14.92 -27.91 8.63
CA HIS A 138 14.63 -29.15 7.92
C HIS A 138 13.16 -29.55 8.08
N THR A 139 12.56 -30.20 7.07
CA THR A 139 11.13 -30.56 7.01
C THR A 139 10.66 -31.42 8.19
N SER A 140 11.54 -32.24 8.77
CA SER A 140 11.24 -33.06 9.95
C SER A 140 11.35 -32.33 11.29
N SER A 141 11.78 -31.07 11.30
CA SER A 141 11.99 -30.32 12.54
C SER A 141 10.66 -29.88 13.16
N PRO A 142 10.53 -29.88 14.50
CA PRO A 142 9.35 -29.37 15.16
C PRO A 142 9.15 -27.87 14.86
N THR A 143 7.88 -27.47 14.72
CA THR A 143 7.53 -26.06 14.48
C THR A 143 7.87 -25.22 15.71
N ARG A 144 8.64 -24.15 15.53
CA ARG A 144 8.96 -23.22 16.62
C ARG A 144 7.67 -22.52 17.08
N VAL A 145 7.38 -22.60 18.38
CA VAL A 145 6.32 -21.82 18.99
C VAL A 145 6.87 -20.43 19.33
N LYS A 146 6.25 -19.40 18.76
CA LYS A 146 6.49 -18.01 19.16
C LYS A 146 5.35 -17.59 20.09
N PRO A 147 5.60 -17.34 21.39
CA PRO A 147 4.57 -16.87 22.29
C PRO A 147 3.99 -15.55 21.77
N LYS A 148 2.68 -15.38 21.90
CA LYS A 148 2.04 -14.10 21.59
C LYS A 148 2.51 -13.08 22.63
N HIS A 149 3.23 -12.05 22.20
CA HIS A 149 3.55 -10.94 23.09
C HIS A 149 2.25 -10.21 23.44
N ILE A 150 1.95 -10.16 24.74
CA ILE A 150 0.98 -9.20 25.27
C ILE A 150 1.63 -7.83 25.11
N LEU A 151 0.94 -6.88 24.47
CA LEU A 151 1.42 -5.50 24.34
C LEU A 151 1.84 -5.01 25.73
N THR A 152 3.13 -4.78 25.95
CA THR A 152 3.59 -4.29 27.25
C THR A 152 2.96 -2.92 27.51
N PRO A 153 2.46 -2.63 28.73
CA PRO A 153 1.85 -1.34 29.07
C PRO A 153 2.89 -0.23 29.25
N ARG A 154 4.16 -0.49 28.89
CA ARG A 154 5.24 0.48 28.95
C ARG A 154 5.32 1.18 27.59
N LYS A 155 4.58 2.27 27.47
CA LYS A 155 4.63 3.19 26.32
C LYS A 155 4.75 4.62 26.82
N ILE A 156 5.41 5.45 26.02
CA ILE A 156 5.49 6.90 26.19
C ILE A 156 4.89 7.54 24.95
N MET A 157 4.13 8.61 25.14
CA MET A 157 3.63 9.42 24.03
C MET A 157 4.70 10.44 23.64
N CYS A 158 5.09 10.41 22.37
CA CYS A 158 6.06 11.30 21.78
C CYS A 158 5.35 12.21 20.79
N THR A 159 5.51 13.52 20.95
CA THR A 159 5.10 14.52 19.97
C THR A 159 6.32 14.98 19.22
N VAL A 160 6.27 14.92 17.89
CA VAL A 160 7.38 15.37 17.04
C VAL A 160 6.89 16.37 16.01
N PHE A 161 7.62 17.47 15.87
CA PHE A 161 7.39 18.50 14.85
C PHE A 161 8.63 18.66 13.99
N TRP A 162 8.42 18.80 12.68
CA TRP A 162 9.50 18.93 11.70
C TRP A 162 9.08 19.81 10.52
N ASP A 163 10.08 20.31 9.82
CA ASP A 163 9.95 20.99 8.53
C ASP A 163 10.79 20.28 7.46
N SER A 164 10.85 20.85 6.26
CA SER A 164 11.68 20.32 5.16
C SER A 164 13.18 20.28 5.47
N LYS A 165 13.65 20.97 6.51
CA LYS A 165 15.05 21.01 6.96
C LYS A 165 15.32 20.09 8.15
N GLY A 166 14.31 19.41 8.69
CA GLY A 166 14.44 18.43 9.75
C GLY A 166 13.68 18.76 11.03
N ILE A 167 14.09 18.13 12.13
CA ILE A 167 13.32 18.11 13.38
C ILE A 167 13.41 19.44 14.14
N LEU A 168 12.25 20.02 14.45
CA LEU A 168 12.10 21.25 15.21
C LEU A 168 11.97 20.98 16.70
N LEU A 169 11.06 20.08 17.08
CA LEU A 169 10.77 19.75 18.48
C LEU A 169 10.47 18.26 18.61
N ILE A 170 11.01 17.64 19.65
CA ILE A 170 10.57 16.34 20.17
C ILE A 170 10.20 16.60 21.62
N ASP A 171 8.98 16.26 22.00
CA ASP A 171 8.50 16.39 23.38
C ASP A 171 7.93 15.04 23.82
N PHE A 172 8.37 14.58 24.99
CA PHE A 172 7.93 13.31 25.55
C PHE A 172 6.97 13.58 26.70
N LEU A 173 5.76 13.07 26.58
CA LEU A 173 4.78 13.21 27.64
C LEU A 173 5.07 12.22 28.78
N PRO A 174 5.03 12.65 30.05
CA PRO A 174 5.22 11.76 31.18
C PRO A 174 4.25 10.55 31.16
N ARG A 175 4.71 9.45 31.72
CA ARG A 175 3.96 8.19 31.72
C ARG A 175 2.60 8.35 32.42
N GLY A 176 1.55 7.83 31.79
CA GLY A 176 0.19 7.87 32.34
C GLY A 176 -0.57 9.17 32.04
N GLN A 177 0.06 10.14 31.40
CA GLN A 177 -0.62 11.33 30.89
C GLN A 177 -1.05 11.13 29.43
N THR A 178 -2.04 11.91 29.01
CA THR A 178 -2.55 11.96 27.64
C THR A 178 -2.56 13.40 27.15
N ILE A 179 -2.38 13.60 25.84
CA ILE A 179 -2.52 14.94 25.25
C ILE A 179 -3.97 15.39 25.35
N ASN A 180 -4.19 16.39 26.18
CA ASN A 180 -5.39 17.19 26.19
C ASN A 180 -5.10 18.55 25.55
N ALA A 181 -6.13 19.37 25.36
CA ALA A 181 -5.97 20.66 24.69
C ALA A 181 -4.97 21.59 25.40
N ALA A 182 -4.97 21.62 26.74
CA ALA A 182 -4.05 22.47 27.51
C ALA A 182 -2.59 22.07 27.33
N VAL A 183 -2.30 20.75 27.41
CA VAL A 183 -0.98 20.19 27.15
C VAL A 183 -0.55 20.50 25.72
N TYR A 184 -1.46 20.34 24.75
CA TYR A 184 -1.17 20.63 23.36
C TYR A 184 -0.81 22.11 23.14
N CYS A 185 -1.54 23.04 23.75
CA CYS A 185 -1.23 24.47 23.68
C CYS A 185 0.16 24.79 24.26
N GLU A 186 0.56 24.16 25.37
CA GLU A 186 1.92 24.28 25.90
C GLU A 186 2.96 23.74 24.92
N THR A 187 2.70 22.61 24.27
CA THR A 187 3.59 22.06 23.24
C THR A 187 3.70 23.00 22.04
N LEU A 188 2.61 23.65 21.61
CA LEU A 188 2.64 24.66 20.55
C LEU A 188 3.45 25.91 20.96
N ARG A 189 3.40 26.34 22.22
CA ARG A 189 4.27 27.41 22.75
C ARG A 189 5.74 27.01 22.67
N LYS A 190 6.08 25.76 23.04
CA LYS A 190 7.44 25.21 22.88
C LYS A 190 7.84 25.16 21.40
N LEU A 191 6.95 24.73 20.51
CA LEU A 191 7.19 24.67 19.07
C LEU A 191 7.49 26.06 18.49
N ARG A 192 6.70 27.07 18.85
CA ARG A 192 6.93 28.46 18.42
C ARG A 192 8.34 28.94 18.80
N ARG A 193 8.77 28.67 20.03
CA ARG A 193 10.14 28.98 20.49
C ARG A 193 11.20 28.20 19.72
N ALA A 194 10.96 26.91 19.46
CA ALA A 194 11.87 26.08 18.68
C ALA A 194 12.04 26.59 17.24
N ILE A 195 10.95 27.04 16.60
CA ILE A 195 10.99 27.67 15.27
C ILE A 195 11.81 28.96 15.32
N GLN A 196 11.55 29.85 16.28
CA GLN A 196 12.30 31.10 16.44
C GLN A 196 13.82 30.85 16.57
N ASN A 197 14.21 29.83 17.33
CA ASN A 197 15.60 29.51 17.60
C ASN A 197 16.27 28.80 16.42
N LYS A 198 15.63 27.78 15.84
CA LYS A 198 16.21 26.91 14.81
C LYS A 198 16.02 27.42 13.39
N ARG A 199 15.05 28.32 13.16
CA ARG A 199 14.64 28.84 11.84
C ARG A 199 14.38 30.35 11.94
N ARG A 200 15.46 31.14 12.10
CA ARG A 200 15.37 32.61 12.18
C ARG A 200 14.65 33.20 10.94
N GLY A 201 13.75 34.15 11.17
CA GLY A 201 12.95 34.80 10.11
C GLY A 201 11.84 33.92 9.51
N PHE A 202 11.61 32.72 10.03
CA PHE A 202 10.58 31.82 9.51
C PHE A 202 9.16 32.29 9.87
N LEU A 203 8.95 32.73 11.10
CA LEU A 203 7.65 33.25 11.54
C LEU A 203 7.19 34.47 10.75
N SER A 204 8.11 35.31 10.26
CA SER A 204 7.79 36.48 9.44
C SER A 204 7.42 36.12 8.01
N LYS A 205 7.84 34.96 7.51
CA LYS A 205 7.47 34.47 6.16
C LYS A 205 6.08 33.84 6.10
N GLY A 206 5.45 33.61 7.26
CA GLY A 206 4.24 32.82 7.37
C GLY A 206 4.55 31.34 7.54
N VAL A 207 3.81 30.68 8.44
CA VAL A 207 3.91 29.25 8.71
C VAL A 207 2.62 28.58 8.27
N VAL A 208 2.73 27.55 7.46
CA VAL A 208 1.61 26.67 7.11
C VAL A 208 1.70 25.46 8.02
N PHE A 209 0.67 25.22 8.83
CA PHE A 209 0.69 24.18 9.86
C PHE A 209 -0.39 23.11 9.62
N PRO A 210 -0.12 22.12 8.74
CA PRO A 210 -0.98 20.95 8.62
C PRO A 210 -0.75 19.98 9.79
N HIS A 211 -1.83 19.65 10.48
CA HIS A 211 -1.91 18.59 11.49
C HIS A 211 -3.23 17.82 11.35
N ASP A 212 -3.41 16.74 12.10
CA ASP A 212 -4.63 15.95 12.06
C ASP A 212 -5.77 16.60 12.88
N ASN A 213 -6.98 16.07 12.72
CA ASN A 213 -8.19 16.63 13.35
C ASN A 213 -8.50 15.96 14.69
N ALA A 214 -7.47 15.62 15.48
CA ALA A 214 -7.68 15.03 16.80
C ALA A 214 -8.50 15.98 17.69
N ARG A 215 -9.21 15.42 18.68
CA ARG A 215 -10.07 16.23 19.57
C ARG A 215 -9.32 17.37 20.28
N PRO A 216 -8.09 17.17 20.82
CA PRO A 216 -7.34 18.27 21.40
C PRO A 216 -7.00 19.38 20.40
N HIS A 217 -6.87 19.06 19.11
CA HIS A 217 -6.42 19.98 18.07
C HIS A 217 -7.54 20.91 17.57
N THR A 218 -8.79 20.54 17.85
CA THR A 218 -9.99 21.26 17.40
C THR A 218 -10.74 21.93 18.56
N ALA A 219 -10.14 21.93 19.75
CA ALA A 219 -10.72 22.58 20.93
C ALA A 219 -10.59 24.11 20.82
N ASN A 220 -11.57 24.85 21.36
CA ASN A 220 -11.58 26.33 21.29
C ASN A 220 -10.35 27.02 21.91
N VAL A 221 -9.63 26.33 22.78
CA VAL A 221 -8.45 26.86 23.48
C VAL A 221 -7.15 26.67 22.68
N THR A 222 -7.19 25.90 21.60
CA THR A 222 -6.08 25.55 20.72
C THR A 222 -6.07 26.44 19.49
#